data_AF-A0A3L8S3K0-F1
#
_entry.id   AF-A0A3L8S3K0-F1
#
_cell.length_a   1.000
_cell.length_b   1.000
_cell.length_c   1.000
_cell.angle_alpha   90.00
_cell.angle_beta   90.00
_cell.angle_gamma   90.00
#
_symmetry.space_group_name_H-M   'P 1'
#
loop_
_entity.id
_entity.type
_entity.pdbx_description
1 polymer ?
#
loop_
_entity_poly.entity_id
_entity_poly.type
_entity_poly.pdbx_seq_one_letter_code
_entity_poly.pdbx_strand_id
1 'polypeptide(L)'
;MEPSLAGAAEPGGRFRASEHQHVRYNPLRDDWVLVSAHRVKRPWQGQLEKPPPEDVPRWDPKNPLCPGATRANGEVNPKYEGTFVFPNDFPALQPDAPEPDDSDHPLFRAAPARGVCKVMCFHPWSDLTLPLMSLPEIRAVIDAWAELVTELGASYPWVQIFENKGAMMGCSNPHPHCQVRLSHL
;
A
#
# COMPACT_ATOMS: atom_id res chain seq x y z
N MET A 1 70.28 29.14 2.59
CA MET A 1 69.61 27.84 2.70
C MET A 1 68.25 28.14 3.33
N GLU A 2 67.28 28.51 2.50
CA GLU A 2 65.91 28.77 2.97
C GLU A 2 65.10 27.48 2.82
N PRO A 3 64.33 27.08 3.85
CA PRO A 3 63.51 25.89 3.75
C PRO A 3 62.29 26.19 2.88
N SER A 4 62.26 25.56 1.71
CA SER A 4 61.01 25.12 1.07
C SER A 4 60.27 24.23 2.07
N LEU A 5 58.97 24.43 2.27
CA LEU A 5 58.04 23.36 2.65
C LEU A 5 56.58 23.77 2.44
N ALA A 6 55.96 23.02 1.53
CA ALA A 6 54.58 22.53 1.55
C ALA A 6 53.44 23.55 1.46
N GLY A 7 52.76 23.52 0.31
CA GLY A 7 51.43 24.08 0.14
C GLY A 7 50.48 23.56 1.21
N ALA A 8 49.76 24.49 1.84
CA ALA A 8 48.70 24.20 2.78
C ALA A 8 47.68 23.25 2.12
N ALA A 9 47.47 22.08 2.72
CA ALA A 9 46.34 21.24 2.38
C ALA A 9 45.06 21.96 2.83
N GLU A 10 44.21 22.35 1.88
CA GLU A 10 42.86 22.83 2.12
C GLU A 10 42.09 21.80 2.98
N PRO A 11 41.55 22.18 4.15
CA PRO A 11 40.90 21.23 5.04
C PRO A 11 39.50 20.90 4.52
N GLY A 12 39.35 19.71 3.94
CA GLY A 12 38.06 19.03 3.76
C GLY A 12 37.31 19.39 2.48
N GLY A 13 37.19 18.41 1.57
CA GLY A 13 36.44 18.57 0.32
C GLY A 13 34.97 18.98 0.54
N ARG A 14 34.47 19.85 -0.33
CA ARG A 14 33.05 20.29 -0.35
C ARG A 14 32.11 19.09 -0.33
N PHE A 15 31.06 19.16 0.50
CA PHE A 15 30.03 18.12 0.57
C PHE A 15 29.38 17.86 -0.81
N ARG A 16 29.21 16.58 -1.14
CA ARG A 16 28.53 16.09 -2.34
C ARG A 16 27.49 15.05 -1.95
N ALA A 17 26.21 15.38 -2.12
CA ALA A 17 25.10 14.49 -1.72
C ALA A 17 25.09 13.14 -2.47
N SER A 18 25.70 13.07 -3.65
CA SER A 18 25.85 11.85 -4.45
C SER A 18 26.95 10.90 -3.96
N GLU A 19 27.84 11.36 -3.08
CA GLU A 19 29.01 10.61 -2.62
C GLU A 19 29.02 10.41 -1.10
N HIS A 20 28.56 11.42 -0.35
CA HIS A 20 28.65 11.46 1.10
C HIS A 20 27.33 11.06 1.78
N GLN A 21 27.47 10.33 2.89
CA GLN A 21 26.34 9.94 3.73
C GLN A 21 25.73 11.18 4.39
N HIS A 22 24.42 11.24 4.50
CA HIS A 22 23.71 12.35 5.14
C HIS A 22 22.32 11.91 5.59
N VAL A 23 21.62 12.73 6.37
CA VAL A 23 20.21 12.53 6.71
C VAL A 23 19.35 13.57 6.00
N ARG A 24 18.12 13.21 5.65
CA ARG A 24 17.11 14.14 5.13
C ARG A 24 15.86 14.07 5.99
N TYR A 25 15.33 15.24 6.34
CA TYR A 25 14.12 15.35 7.13
C TYR A 25 12.88 15.25 6.23
N ASN A 26 11.86 14.52 6.69
CA ASN A 26 10.56 14.40 6.06
C ASN A 26 9.50 15.12 6.92
N PRO A 27 9.06 16.32 6.48
CA PRO A 27 8.17 17.15 7.30
C PRO A 27 6.75 16.60 7.42
N LEU A 28 6.34 15.63 6.58
CA LEU A 28 5.01 15.02 6.67
C LEU A 28 4.89 14.00 7.81
N ARG A 29 6.02 13.42 8.24
CA ARG A 29 6.07 12.40 9.30
C ARG A 29 6.87 12.82 10.53
N ASP A 30 7.51 13.99 10.49
CA ASP A 30 8.43 14.47 11.51
C ASP A 30 9.55 13.45 11.81
N ASP A 31 10.16 12.90 10.74
CA ASP A 31 11.22 11.90 10.85
C ASP A 31 12.43 12.19 9.94
N TRP A 32 13.58 11.60 10.30
CA TRP A 32 14.84 11.71 9.56
C TRP A 32 15.16 10.39 8.85
N VAL A 33 15.55 10.47 7.58
CA VAL A 33 15.94 9.33 6.75
C VAL A 33 17.44 9.38 6.47
N LEU A 34 18.16 8.31 6.80
CA LEU A 34 19.57 8.14 6.45
C LEU A 34 19.74 7.81 4.97
N VAL A 35 20.60 8.56 4.29
CA VAL A 35 20.98 8.37 2.88
C VAL A 35 22.43 7.91 2.81
N SER A 36 22.65 6.68 2.36
CA SER A 36 23.98 6.09 2.15
C SER A 36 24.23 5.83 0.67
N ALA A 37 24.77 6.82 -0.05
CA ALA A 37 24.83 6.85 -1.52
C ALA A 37 25.56 5.64 -2.16
N HIS A 38 26.50 5.02 -1.45
CA HIS A 38 27.26 3.89 -1.99
C HIS A 38 26.66 2.51 -1.69
N ARG A 39 25.57 2.42 -0.91
CA ARG A 39 25.06 1.14 -0.38
C ARG A 39 24.69 0.13 -1.46
N VAL A 40 24.12 0.58 -2.58
CA VAL A 40 23.68 -0.28 -3.70
C VAL A 40 24.85 -0.93 -4.47
N LYS A 41 26.09 -0.45 -4.27
CA LYS A 41 27.29 -1.04 -4.91
C LYS A 41 27.78 -2.31 -4.21
N ARG A 42 27.23 -2.65 -3.03
CA ARG A 42 27.62 -3.86 -2.32
C ARG A 42 27.17 -5.08 -3.13
N PRO A 43 28.06 -6.06 -3.39
CA PRO A 43 27.67 -7.29 -4.07
C PRO A 43 26.48 -7.96 -3.37
N TRP A 44 25.42 -8.23 -4.14
CA TRP A 44 24.24 -8.94 -3.65
C TRP A 44 24.37 -10.43 -3.97
N GLN A 45 24.38 -11.26 -2.93
CA GLN A 45 24.34 -12.72 -3.01
C GLN A 45 23.14 -13.28 -2.23
N GLY A 46 22.21 -12.41 -1.83
CA GLY A 46 21.03 -12.76 -1.05
C GLY A 46 19.89 -13.27 -1.93
N GLN A 47 18.70 -13.25 -1.34
CA GLN A 47 17.46 -13.66 -2.00
C GLN A 47 17.23 -12.93 -3.33
N LEU A 48 16.82 -13.70 -4.35
CA LEU A 48 16.32 -13.15 -5.61
C LEU A 48 14.82 -13.36 -5.65
N GLU A 49 14.11 -12.29 -5.94
CA GLU A 49 12.65 -12.30 -6.00
C GLU A 49 12.19 -12.96 -7.30
N LYS A 50 11.11 -13.74 -7.20
CA LYS A 50 10.50 -14.36 -8.38
C LYS A 50 9.75 -13.29 -9.17
N PRO A 51 9.88 -13.28 -10.51
CA PRO A 51 9.01 -12.47 -11.34
C PRO A 51 7.54 -12.83 -11.09
N PRO A 52 6.60 -11.87 -11.28
CA PRO A 52 5.19 -12.16 -11.27
C PRO A 52 4.83 -13.24 -12.30
N PRO A 53 3.82 -14.08 -12.06
CA PRO A 53 3.34 -15.04 -13.05
C PRO A 53 2.80 -14.30 -14.28
N GLU A 54 3.20 -14.74 -15.47
CA GLU A 54 2.81 -14.11 -16.76
C GLU A 54 1.42 -14.56 -17.24
N ASP A 55 0.93 -15.74 -16.78
CA ASP A 55 -0.30 -16.37 -17.26
C ASP A 55 -1.47 -16.22 -16.27
N VAL A 56 -1.86 -14.99 -15.94
CA VAL A 56 -3.10 -14.76 -15.19
C VAL A 56 -4.29 -14.89 -16.15
N PRO A 57 -5.22 -15.85 -15.96
CA PRO A 57 -6.39 -15.96 -16.83
C PRO A 57 -7.26 -14.71 -16.69
N ARG A 58 -7.69 -14.15 -17.83
CA ARG A 58 -8.57 -12.98 -17.87
C ARG A 58 -9.80 -13.12 -16.98
N TRP A 59 -10.39 -14.31 -16.98
CA TRP A 59 -11.52 -14.66 -16.12
C TRP A 59 -11.36 -16.09 -15.61
N ASP A 60 -11.59 -16.27 -14.30
CA ASP A 60 -11.58 -17.56 -13.63
C ASP A 60 -12.77 -17.62 -12.67
N PRO A 61 -13.72 -18.56 -12.84
CA PRO A 61 -14.88 -18.70 -11.96
C PRO A 61 -14.50 -19.10 -10.53
N LYS A 62 -13.28 -19.60 -10.32
CA LYS A 62 -12.74 -19.94 -8.99
C LYS A 62 -12.10 -18.75 -8.29
N ASN A 63 -11.83 -17.64 -9.00
CA ASN A 63 -11.32 -16.43 -8.39
C ASN A 63 -12.50 -15.65 -7.77
N PRO A 64 -12.56 -15.50 -6.44
CA PRO A 64 -13.69 -14.87 -5.75
C PRO A 64 -13.81 -13.36 -6.01
N LEU A 65 -12.87 -12.76 -6.74
CA LEU A 65 -12.97 -11.36 -7.18
C LEU A 65 -13.58 -11.22 -8.58
N CYS A 66 -13.65 -12.29 -9.38
CA CYS A 66 -14.18 -12.23 -10.75
C CYS A 66 -15.71 -12.00 -10.78
N PRO A 67 -16.24 -11.41 -11.86
CA PRO A 67 -17.69 -11.33 -12.08
C PRO A 67 -18.33 -12.72 -12.15
N GLY A 68 -19.45 -12.91 -11.44
CA GLY A 68 -20.19 -14.18 -11.40
C GLY A 68 -19.55 -15.29 -10.56
N ALA A 69 -18.39 -15.06 -9.93
CA ALA A 69 -17.78 -16.01 -9.02
C ALA A 69 -18.45 -15.99 -7.64
N THR A 70 -18.41 -17.13 -6.95
CA THR A 70 -18.88 -17.24 -5.55
C THR A 70 -17.76 -16.87 -4.60
N ARG A 71 -18.03 -15.98 -3.64
CA ARG A 71 -17.08 -15.58 -2.60
C ARG A 71 -17.09 -16.53 -1.41
N ALA A 72 -16.19 -16.30 -0.45
CA ALA A 72 -16.05 -17.16 0.73
C ALA A 72 -17.31 -17.19 1.62
N ASN A 73 -18.09 -16.11 1.62
CA ASN A 73 -19.37 -16.03 2.32
C ASN A 73 -20.54 -16.70 1.59
N GLY A 74 -20.32 -17.26 0.40
CA GLY A 74 -21.35 -17.89 -0.43
C GLY A 74 -22.13 -16.95 -1.35
N GLU A 75 -21.91 -15.63 -1.26
CA GLU A 75 -22.51 -14.67 -2.17
C GLU A 75 -21.88 -14.76 -3.57
N VAL A 76 -22.68 -14.47 -4.59
CA VAL A 76 -22.23 -14.47 -5.99
C VAL A 76 -22.00 -13.03 -6.42
N ASN A 77 -20.81 -12.74 -6.94
CA ASN A 77 -20.51 -11.42 -7.49
C ASN A 77 -21.43 -11.12 -8.68
N PRO A 78 -21.91 -9.87 -8.81
CA PRO A 78 -22.64 -9.47 -10.01
C PRO A 78 -21.75 -9.63 -11.26
N LYS A 79 -22.39 -9.67 -12.42
CA LYS A 79 -21.68 -9.58 -13.71
C LYS A 79 -21.28 -8.11 -13.97
N TYR A 80 -20.42 -7.56 -13.13
CA TYR A 80 -19.99 -6.17 -13.22
C TYR A 80 -19.08 -5.95 -14.44
N GLU A 81 -19.15 -4.76 -15.03
CA GLU A 81 -18.40 -4.39 -16.24
C GLU A 81 -17.31 -3.33 -15.97
N GLY A 82 -17.28 -2.75 -14.77
CA GLY A 82 -16.31 -1.72 -14.35
C GLY A 82 -15.79 -1.98 -12.94
N THR A 83 -15.84 -0.97 -12.07
CA THR A 83 -15.48 -1.13 -10.66
C THR A 83 -16.56 -1.90 -9.90
N PHE A 84 -16.16 -2.69 -8.90
CA PHE A 84 -17.09 -3.40 -8.03
C PHE A 84 -16.63 -3.34 -6.57
N VAL A 85 -17.49 -2.83 -5.69
CA VAL A 85 -17.20 -2.66 -4.27
C VAL A 85 -18.06 -3.60 -3.44
N PHE A 86 -17.46 -4.27 -2.46
CA PHE A 86 -18.19 -5.14 -1.52
C PHE A 86 -17.51 -5.18 -0.14
N PRO A 87 -18.22 -5.55 0.93
CA PRO A 87 -17.61 -5.77 2.25
C PRO A 87 -16.56 -6.87 2.19
N ASN A 88 -15.42 -6.69 2.86
CA ASN A 88 -14.41 -7.73 2.92
C ASN A 88 -14.95 -8.91 3.75
N ASP A 89 -14.94 -10.12 3.19
CA ASP A 89 -15.40 -11.34 3.87
C ASP A 89 -14.50 -11.72 5.08
N PHE A 90 -13.27 -11.18 5.14
CA PHE A 90 -12.32 -11.35 6.23
C PHE A 90 -11.81 -9.98 6.73
N PRO A 91 -12.66 -9.16 7.36
CA PRO A 91 -12.33 -7.78 7.68
C PRO A 91 -11.37 -7.68 8.87
N ALA A 92 -10.40 -6.76 8.78
CA ALA A 92 -9.47 -6.49 9.88
C ALA A 92 -10.09 -5.64 11.01
N LEU A 93 -11.21 -4.97 10.74
CA LEU A 93 -11.97 -4.18 11.70
C LEU A 93 -13.46 -4.54 11.55
N GLN A 94 -14.15 -4.63 12.68
CA GLN A 94 -15.61 -4.83 12.73
C GLN A 94 -16.26 -3.63 13.41
N PRO A 95 -17.46 -3.21 12.97
CA PRO A 95 -18.10 -2.00 13.49
C PRO A 95 -18.58 -2.18 14.94
N ASP A 96 -18.87 -3.41 15.34
CA ASP A 96 -19.47 -3.81 16.62
C ASP A 96 -18.48 -4.52 17.55
N ALA A 97 -17.17 -4.41 17.29
CA ALA A 97 -16.15 -4.98 18.15
C ALA A 97 -16.30 -4.46 19.61
N PRO A 98 -16.23 -5.34 20.63
CA PRO A 98 -16.37 -4.93 22.02
C PRO A 98 -15.21 -4.02 22.45
N GLU A 99 -15.45 -3.21 23.47
CA GLU A 99 -14.38 -2.47 24.14
C GLU A 99 -13.41 -3.45 24.81
N PRO A 100 -12.08 -3.19 24.76
CA PRO A 100 -11.15 -3.91 25.63
C PRO A 100 -11.41 -3.54 27.10
N ASP A 101 -11.01 -4.41 28.03
CA ASP A 101 -11.08 -4.11 29.46
C ASP A 101 -10.23 -2.89 29.83
N ASP A 102 -10.73 -2.09 30.76
CA ASP A 102 -9.98 -0.97 31.32
C ASP A 102 -8.71 -1.47 32.03
N SER A 103 -7.58 -0.84 31.73
CA SER A 103 -6.30 -1.10 32.38
C SER A 103 -5.63 0.20 32.76
N ASP A 104 -5.49 0.41 34.06
CA ASP A 104 -4.77 1.55 34.62
C ASP A 104 -3.24 1.35 34.61
N HIS A 105 -2.76 0.21 34.10
CA HIS A 105 -1.33 -0.08 34.12
C HIS A 105 -0.59 0.80 33.08
N PRO A 106 0.46 1.54 33.48
CA PRO A 106 1.14 2.49 32.59
C PRO A 106 1.81 1.85 31.37
N LEU A 107 2.17 0.56 31.45
CA LEU A 107 2.81 -0.20 30.36
C LEU A 107 1.86 -1.13 29.59
N PHE A 108 0.66 -1.40 30.09
CA PHE A 108 -0.26 -2.37 29.46
C PHE A 108 -1.58 -1.67 29.16
N ARG A 109 -1.59 -0.92 28.06
CA ARG A 109 -2.74 -0.13 27.61
C ARG A 109 -3.33 -0.74 26.35
N ALA A 110 -4.66 -0.83 26.32
CA ALA A 110 -5.44 -1.20 25.13
C ALA A 110 -6.45 -0.09 24.84
N ALA A 111 -6.87 0.02 23.58
CA ALA A 111 -7.88 0.96 23.14
C ALA A 111 -8.79 0.27 22.11
N PRO A 112 -10.07 0.68 22.01
CA PRO A 112 -10.97 0.13 21.01
C PRO A 112 -10.47 0.36 19.59
N ALA A 113 -10.76 -0.61 18.72
CA ALA A 113 -10.55 -0.48 17.29
C ALA A 113 -11.81 -0.97 16.55
N ARG A 114 -12.62 -0.02 16.08
CA ARG A 114 -13.84 -0.28 15.31
C ARG A 114 -13.74 0.29 13.92
N GLY A 115 -14.37 -0.39 12.97
CA GLY A 115 -14.30 0.03 11.58
C GLY A 115 -14.98 -0.93 10.62
N VAL A 116 -14.86 -0.59 9.34
CA VAL A 116 -15.38 -1.39 8.23
C VAL A 116 -14.26 -1.55 7.21
N CYS A 117 -14.18 -2.73 6.60
CA CYS A 117 -13.25 -3.02 5.52
C CYS A 117 -14.06 -3.38 4.27
N LYS A 118 -13.77 -2.71 3.15
CA LYS A 118 -14.31 -3.02 1.84
C LYS A 118 -13.18 -3.42 0.88
N VAL A 119 -13.51 -4.24 -0.11
CA VAL A 119 -12.68 -4.51 -1.28
C VAL A 119 -13.31 -3.82 -2.48
N MET A 120 -12.48 -3.25 -3.35
CA MET A 120 -12.93 -2.64 -4.60
C MET A 120 -12.12 -3.19 -5.77
N CYS A 121 -12.74 -4.01 -6.61
CA CYS A 121 -12.18 -4.43 -7.90
C CYS A 121 -12.16 -3.23 -8.87
N PHE A 122 -11.09 -3.08 -9.63
CA PHE A 122 -10.92 -1.98 -10.60
C PHE A 122 -11.57 -2.30 -11.95
N HIS A 123 -11.57 -3.56 -12.36
CA HIS A 123 -12.00 -4.00 -13.70
C HIS A 123 -12.46 -5.47 -13.64
N PRO A 124 -13.38 -5.94 -14.52
CA PRO A 124 -13.79 -7.36 -14.56
C PRO A 124 -12.71 -8.36 -14.99
N TRP A 125 -11.55 -7.90 -15.46
CA TRP A 125 -10.53 -8.75 -16.09
C TRP A 125 -9.29 -8.83 -15.19
N SER A 126 -8.92 -10.07 -14.83
CA SER A 126 -7.83 -10.33 -13.89
C SER A 126 -6.43 -10.17 -14.51
N ASP A 127 -6.34 -10.19 -15.84
CA ASP A 127 -5.10 -10.03 -16.59
C ASP A 127 -4.73 -8.56 -16.86
N LEU A 128 -5.52 -7.61 -16.36
CA LEU A 128 -5.22 -6.19 -16.41
C LEU A 128 -4.61 -5.68 -15.10
N THR A 129 -3.76 -4.67 -15.23
CA THR A 129 -3.32 -3.84 -14.11
C THR A 129 -3.50 -2.37 -14.47
N LEU A 130 -3.53 -1.47 -13.49
CA LEU A 130 -3.76 -0.03 -13.72
C LEU A 130 -2.99 0.56 -14.92
N PRO A 131 -1.67 0.30 -15.12
CA PRO A 131 -0.94 0.84 -16.27
C PRO A 131 -1.39 0.34 -17.65
N LEU A 132 -2.14 -0.77 -17.72
CA LEU A 132 -2.64 -1.38 -18.95
C LEU A 132 -4.12 -1.05 -19.23
N MET A 133 -4.79 -0.40 -18.27
CA MET A 133 -6.17 0.05 -18.43
C MET A 133 -6.22 1.31 -19.31
N SER A 134 -7.35 1.50 -19.99
CA SER A 134 -7.59 2.73 -20.74
C SER A 134 -7.79 3.93 -19.79
N LEU A 135 -7.54 5.15 -20.28
CA LEU A 135 -7.78 6.36 -19.46
C LEU A 135 -9.22 6.47 -18.94
N PRO A 136 -10.27 6.15 -19.72
CA PRO A 136 -11.64 6.10 -19.19
C PRO A 136 -11.85 5.07 -18.07
N GLU A 137 -11.23 3.89 -18.16
CA GLU A 137 -11.30 2.87 -17.10
C GLU A 137 -10.60 3.34 -15.81
N ILE A 138 -9.42 3.97 -15.92
CA ILE A 138 -8.71 4.56 -14.78
C ILE A 138 -9.53 5.68 -14.16
N ARG A 139 -10.18 6.51 -14.99
CA ARG A 139 -11.07 7.57 -14.52
C ARG A 139 -12.22 7.00 -13.68
N ALA A 140 -12.83 5.90 -14.11
CA ALA A 140 -13.89 5.23 -13.34
C ALA A 140 -13.41 4.75 -11.96
N VAL A 141 -12.16 4.25 -11.86
CA VAL A 141 -11.55 3.89 -10.57
C VAL A 141 -11.40 5.11 -9.65
N ILE A 142 -10.96 6.24 -10.20
CA ILE A 142 -10.79 7.49 -9.44
C ILE A 142 -12.14 8.05 -8.98
N ASP A 143 -13.17 8.01 -9.84
CA ASP A 143 -14.52 8.43 -9.48
C ASP A 143 -15.08 7.55 -8.36
N ALA A 144 -14.91 6.23 -8.44
CA ALA A 144 -15.31 5.30 -7.38
C ALA A 144 -14.58 5.58 -6.04
N TRP A 145 -13.29 5.92 -6.07
CA TRP A 145 -12.57 6.35 -4.86
C TRP A 145 -13.17 7.62 -4.26
N ALA A 146 -13.45 8.63 -5.09
CA ALA A 146 -14.03 9.90 -4.63
C ALA A 146 -15.43 9.70 -4.02
N GLU A 147 -16.26 8.85 -4.64
CA GLU A 147 -17.58 8.47 -4.12
C GLU A 147 -17.46 7.77 -2.77
N LEU A 148 -16.56 6.79 -2.63
CA LEU A 148 -16.34 6.06 -1.38
C LEU A 148 -15.84 6.96 -0.26
N VAL A 149 -14.91 7.88 -0.53
CA VAL A 149 -14.44 8.83 0.48
C VAL A 149 -15.57 9.77 0.91
N THR A 150 -16.39 10.22 -0.03
CA THR A 150 -17.51 11.13 0.26
C THR A 150 -18.60 10.46 1.08
N GLU A 151 -19.03 9.26 0.67
CA GLU A 151 -20.05 8.46 1.36
C GLU A 151 -19.59 8.10 2.77
N LEU A 152 -18.39 7.54 2.89
CA LEU A 152 -17.93 6.93 4.12
C LEU A 152 -17.34 7.95 5.09
N GLY A 153 -16.78 9.05 4.57
CA GLY A 153 -16.27 10.17 5.36
C GLY A 153 -17.35 10.91 6.15
N ALA A 154 -18.64 10.76 5.77
CA ALA A 154 -19.76 11.26 6.57
C ALA A 154 -19.94 10.52 7.90
N SER A 155 -19.52 9.25 7.96
CA SER A 155 -19.68 8.38 9.14
C SER A 155 -18.38 8.09 9.88
N TYR A 156 -17.24 8.14 9.19
CA TYR A 156 -15.94 7.77 9.74
C TYR A 156 -14.94 8.93 9.61
N PRO A 157 -14.20 9.27 10.67
CA PRO A 157 -13.23 10.37 10.63
C PRO A 157 -12.02 10.08 9.74
N TRP A 158 -11.72 8.79 9.49
CA TRP A 158 -10.62 8.38 8.63
C TRP A 158 -11.06 7.32 7.62
N VAL A 159 -10.81 7.62 6.34
CA VAL A 159 -11.03 6.72 5.20
C VAL A 159 -9.69 6.48 4.52
N GLN A 160 -9.14 5.27 4.67
CA GLN A 160 -7.88 4.87 4.06
C GLN A 160 -8.14 3.98 2.84
N ILE A 161 -7.90 4.52 1.65
CA ILE A 161 -7.83 3.75 0.41
C ILE A 161 -6.37 3.34 0.19
N PHE A 162 -6.12 2.07 -0.15
CA PHE A 162 -4.78 1.57 -0.46
C PHE A 162 -4.81 0.34 -1.37
N GLU A 163 -3.77 0.19 -2.18
CA GLU A 163 -3.54 -0.98 -3.04
C GLU A 163 -2.26 -1.69 -2.58
N ASN A 164 -2.34 -3.00 -2.38
CA ASN A 164 -1.17 -3.86 -2.27
C ASN A 164 -1.04 -4.62 -3.59
N LYS A 165 -0.01 -4.31 -4.39
CA LYS A 165 0.19 -4.91 -5.71
C LYS A 165 1.36 -5.89 -5.72
N GLY A 166 1.07 -7.11 -6.17
CA GLY A 166 2.06 -8.16 -6.35
C GLY A 166 2.40 -8.93 -5.06
N ALA A 167 2.85 -10.17 -5.23
CA ALA A 167 3.11 -11.09 -4.12
C ALA A 167 4.15 -10.54 -3.12
N MET A 168 5.15 -9.80 -3.61
CA MET A 168 6.17 -9.17 -2.77
C MET A 168 5.59 -8.15 -1.78
N MET A 169 4.46 -7.52 -2.13
CA MET A 169 3.76 -6.56 -1.28
C MET A 169 2.67 -7.21 -0.42
N GLY A 170 2.62 -8.55 -0.36
CA GLY A 170 1.64 -9.31 0.42
C GLY A 170 0.28 -9.47 -0.26
N CYS A 171 0.18 -9.21 -1.57
CA CYS A 171 -1.05 -9.44 -2.32
C CYS A 171 -1.23 -10.93 -2.64
N SER A 172 -2.36 -11.51 -2.24
CA SER A 172 -2.68 -12.94 -2.42
C SER A 172 -3.56 -13.25 -3.63
N ASN A 173 -4.17 -12.23 -4.26
CA ASN A 173 -5.05 -12.39 -5.41
C ASN A 173 -4.61 -11.46 -6.56
N PRO A 174 -4.37 -11.97 -7.78
CA PRO A 174 -3.85 -11.17 -8.89
C PRO A 174 -4.88 -10.23 -9.52
N HIS A 175 -6.19 -10.41 -9.26
CA HIS A 175 -7.23 -9.55 -9.82
C HIS A 175 -7.01 -8.08 -9.40
N PRO A 176 -7.14 -7.09 -10.30
CA PRO A 176 -6.83 -5.70 -9.98
C PRO A 176 -7.84 -5.13 -8.99
N HIS A 177 -7.38 -4.78 -7.78
CA HIS A 177 -8.25 -4.27 -6.71
C HIS A 177 -7.49 -3.39 -5.72
N CYS A 178 -8.24 -2.57 -4.97
CA CYS A 178 -7.77 -1.94 -3.74
C CYS A 178 -8.61 -2.38 -2.55
N GLN A 179 -8.19 -1.93 -1.37
CA GLN A 179 -8.96 -2.02 -0.14
C GLN A 179 -9.31 -0.63 0.37
N VAL A 180 -10.43 -0.55 1.08
CA VAL A 180 -10.86 0.66 1.77
C VAL A 180 -11.09 0.31 3.24
N ARG A 181 -10.34 0.96 4.12
CA ARG A 181 -10.45 0.80 5.57
C ARG A 181 -11.00 2.07 6.18
N LEU A 182 -12.02 1.89 7.01
CA LEU A 182 -12.69 2.94 7.76
C LEU A 182 -12.40 2.73 9.24
N SER A 183 -12.11 3.80 9.99
CA SER A 183 -11.81 3.68 11.42
C SER A 183 -12.21 4.91 12.21
N HIS A 184 -12.67 4.70 13.44
CA HIS A 184 -12.97 5.73 14.44
C HIS A 184 -11.79 5.95 15.42
N LEU A 185 -10.55 5.87 14.93
CA LEU A 185 -9.34 5.95 15.76
C LEU A 185 -9.39 7.10 16.78
#